data_AF-A0AAU9PXE7-F1
#
_entry.id   AF-A0AAU9PXE7-F1
#
_cell.length_a   1.000
_cell.length_b   1.000
_cell.length_c   1.000
_cell.angle_alpha   90.00
_cell.angle_beta   90.00
_cell.angle_gamma   90.00
#
_symmetry.space_group_name_H-M   'P 1'
#
loop_
_entity.id
_entity.type
_entity.pdbx_description
1 polymer ?
#
loop_
_entity_poly.entity_id
_entity_poly.type
_entity_poly.pdbx_seq_one_letter_code
_entity_poly.pdbx_strand_id
1 'polypeptide(L)'
;MPLYMAALSGKKDMVKYLYENSERMTSGLWTDECRGGVLLACVEAGLFDVALQIVKDRPELVESERSLLGVLAHNPGAFRKQYNLIEKFVFLRDGYDGLVNEGNQAMELLRIIWGHILKLPKTKIDDILRGPPDQIMGDKYSSRVLFAAAQMGNTAFIVELIRQYPEQVLALNDNKQSIFHIAITYRYRGIYSLLHDIGSMKESIVDLEDENGNNMLHLVGILSETGRSYLLKDIPGPTSQLLEDLAWFQNVWTILPEEQSWPKST
;
A
#
# COMPACT_ATOMS: atom_id res chain seq x y z
N MET A 1 -8.42 28.79 8.45
CA MET A 1 -7.71 28.36 9.68
C MET A 1 -6.20 28.37 9.43
N PRO A 2 -5.41 29.18 10.17
CA PRO A 2 -3.94 29.28 9.97
C PRO A 2 -3.19 27.95 10.12
N LEU A 3 -3.58 27.11 11.09
CA LEU A 3 -2.97 25.79 11.31
C LEU A 3 -3.15 24.87 10.08
N TYR A 4 -4.37 24.79 9.55
CA TYR A 4 -4.66 24.02 8.34
C TYR A 4 -3.83 24.48 7.14
N MET A 5 -3.74 25.79 6.92
CA MET A 5 -2.92 26.35 5.83
C MET A 5 -1.42 26.04 6.00
N ALA A 6 -0.92 26.04 7.23
CA ALA A 6 0.44 25.65 7.53
C ALA A 6 0.69 24.16 7.24
N ALA A 7 -0.28 23.30 7.57
CA ALA A 7 -0.23 21.86 7.30
C ALA A 7 -0.21 21.56 5.81
N LEU A 8 -1.13 22.17 5.03
CA LEU A 8 -1.14 22.08 3.57
C LEU A 8 0.17 22.56 2.92
N SER A 9 0.83 23.54 3.54
CA SER A 9 2.11 24.07 3.06
C SER A 9 3.31 23.22 3.48
N GLY A 10 3.12 22.15 4.26
CA GLY A 10 4.19 21.31 4.79
C GLY A 10 5.16 22.01 5.75
N LYS A 11 4.76 23.15 6.35
CA LYS A 11 5.63 23.98 7.20
C LYS A 11 5.70 23.43 8.62
N LYS A 12 6.41 22.32 8.81
CA LYS A 12 6.50 21.55 10.06
C LYS A 12 6.58 22.41 11.35
N ASP A 13 7.56 23.31 11.44
CA ASP A 13 7.78 24.11 12.65
C ASP A 13 6.60 25.04 12.95
N MET A 14 6.02 25.61 11.89
CA MET A 14 4.83 26.46 11.99
C MET A 14 3.62 25.64 12.42
N VAL A 15 3.44 24.44 11.88
CA VAL A 15 2.34 23.54 12.25
C VAL A 15 2.45 23.17 13.72
N LYS A 16 3.66 22.78 14.19
CA LYS A 16 3.89 22.43 15.59
C LYS A 16 3.57 23.60 16.52
N TYR A 17 4.11 24.78 16.21
CA TYR A 17 3.84 26.00 16.97
C TYR A 17 2.34 26.35 17.00
N LEU A 18 1.67 26.35 15.85
CA LEU A 18 0.25 26.69 15.77
C LEU A 18 -0.63 25.63 16.44
N TYR A 19 -0.24 24.35 16.40
CA TYR A 19 -0.96 23.28 17.06
C TYR A 19 -0.92 23.45 18.59
N GLU A 20 0.26 23.71 19.15
CA GLU A 20 0.43 23.99 20.59
C GLU A 20 -0.36 25.24 21.01
N ASN A 21 -0.32 26.31 20.22
CA ASN A 21 -1.08 27.55 20.49
C ASN A 21 -2.60 27.43 20.25
N SER A 22 -3.05 26.39 19.57
CA SER A 22 -4.49 26.13 19.35
C SER A 22 -5.13 25.32 20.48
N GLU A 23 -4.45 25.20 21.62
CA GLU A 23 -4.81 24.30 22.73
C GLU A 23 -5.01 22.85 22.24
N ARG A 24 -4.22 22.41 21.25
CA ARG A 24 -4.36 21.07 20.63
C ARG A 24 -5.77 20.83 20.05
N MET A 25 -6.38 21.89 19.51
CA MET A 25 -7.71 21.88 18.90
C MET A 25 -8.87 21.51 19.86
N THR A 26 -8.70 21.71 21.18
CA THR A 26 -9.71 21.40 22.24
C THR A 26 -10.86 22.37 22.34
N SER A 27 -10.66 23.62 21.94
CA SER A 27 -11.73 24.61 22.03
C SER A 27 -12.92 24.26 21.13
N GLY A 28 -14.13 24.69 21.55
CA GLY A 28 -15.37 24.47 20.81
C GLY A 28 -15.46 25.20 19.46
N LEU A 29 -14.44 25.99 19.11
CA LEU A 29 -14.30 26.64 17.81
C LEU A 29 -13.89 25.65 16.70
N TRP A 30 -13.40 24.47 17.08
CA TRP A 30 -13.00 23.42 16.15
C TRP A 30 -14.17 22.47 15.89
N THR A 31 -14.55 22.32 14.62
CA THR A 31 -15.45 21.25 14.17
C THR A 31 -14.65 19.97 13.90
N ASP A 32 -15.32 18.81 13.94
CA ASP A 32 -14.67 17.53 13.65
C ASP A 32 -14.10 17.48 12.23
N GLU A 33 -14.81 18.08 11.27
CA GLU A 33 -14.34 18.27 9.89
C GLU A 33 -13.05 19.11 9.82
N CYS A 34 -12.97 20.22 10.58
CA CYS A 34 -11.75 21.03 10.61
C CYS A 34 -10.57 20.28 11.23
N ARG A 35 -10.82 19.49 12.29
CA ARG A 35 -9.79 18.69 12.95
C ARG A 35 -9.28 17.58 12.03
N GLY A 36 -10.21 16.88 11.38
CA GLY A 36 -9.92 15.83 10.41
C GLY A 36 -9.13 16.36 9.21
N GLY A 37 -9.52 17.52 8.67
CA GLY A 37 -8.78 18.19 7.59
C GLY A 37 -7.34 18.56 7.96
N VAL A 38 -7.09 19.03 9.20
CA VAL A 38 -5.72 19.30 9.66
C VAL A 38 -4.89 18.00 9.75
N LEU A 39 -5.48 16.93 10.29
CA LEU A 39 -4.81 15.63 10.37
C LEU A 39 -4.46 15.11 8.98
N LEU A 40 -5.43 15.11 8.06
CA LEU A 40 -5.24 14.67 6.68
C LEU A 40 -4.14 15.48 5.99
N ALA A 41 -4.18 16.81 6.09
CA ALA A 41 -3.15 17.69 5.51
C ALA A 41 -1.75 17.42 6.08
N CYS A 42 -1.63 17.08 7.37
CA CYS A 42 -0.34 16.69 7.95
C CYS A 42 0.18 15.38 7.35
N VAL A 43 -0.68 14.39 7.15
CA VAL A 43 -0.30 13.09 6.55
C VAL A 43 0.08 13.25 5.08
N GLU A 44 -0.69 14.02 4.32
CA GLU A 44 -0.39 14.34 2.91
C GLU A 44 0.95 15.06 2.75
N ALA A 45 1.25 16.00 3.66
CA ALA A 45 2.51 16.71 3.67
C ALA A 45 3.70 15.90 4.26
N GLY A 46 3.47 14.66 4.71
CA GLY A 46 4.51 13.82 5.33
C GLY A 46 4.97 14.27 6.72
N LEU A 47 4.18 15.10 7.40
CA LEU A 47 4.41 15.58 8.77
C LEU A 47 3.97 14.53 9.81
N PHE A 48 4.52 13.32 9.70
CA PHE A 48 4.06 12.16 10.47
C PHE A 48 4.25 12.32 11.98
N ASP A 49 5.23 13.10 12.43
CA ASP A 49 5.42 13.39 13.85
C ASP A 49 4.25 14.18 14.43
N VAL A 50 3.79 15.21 13.71
CA VAL A 50 2.65 16.03 14.11
C VAL A 50 1.36 15.24 13.97
N ALA A 51 1.19 14.50 12.87
CA ALA A 51 0.01 13.65 12.67
C ALA A 51 -0.13 12.60 13.79
N LEU A 52 0.98 11.97 14.19
CA LEU A 52 1.02 11.03 15.31
C LEU A 52 0.65 11.72 16.63
N GLN A 53 1.14 12.94 16.88
CA GLN A 53 0.76 13.72 18.04
C GLN A 53 -0.75 14.02 18.06
N ILE A 54 -1.32 14.45 16.92
CA ILE A 54 -2.75 14.73 16.78
C ILE A 54 -3.58 13.49 17.09
N VAL A 55 -3.23 12.33 16.52
CA VAL A 55 -3.97 11.07 16.77
C VAL A 55 -3.85 10.61 18.22
N LYS A 56 -2.70 10.82 18.88
CA LYS A 56 -2.53 10.50 20.30
C LYS A 56 -3.36 11.41 21.20
N ASP A 57 -3.42 12.70 20.87
CA ASP A 57 -4.21 13.68 21.61
C ASP A 57 -5.72 13.51 21.34
N ARG A 58 -6.09 12.99 20.16
CA ARG A 58 -7.46 12.91 19.64
C ARG A 58 -7.72 11.61 18.86
N PRO A 59 -7.82 10.46 19.55
CA PRO A 59 -8.04 9.17 18.89
C PRO A 59 -9.37 9.10 18.14
N GLU A 60 -10.36 9.93 18.50
CA GLU A 60 -11.67 10.00 17.83
C GLU A 60 -11.56 10.38 16.34
N LEU A 61 -10.51 11.11 15.94
CA LEU A 61 -10.33 11.57 14.55
C LEU A 61 -9.98 10.44 13.59
N VAL A 62 -9.48 9.31 14.10
CA VAL A 62 -9.15 8.14 13.27
C VAL A 62 -10.39 7.54 12.64
N GLU A 63 -11.53 7.59 13.33
CA GLU A 63 -12.80 7.04 12.83
C GLU A 63 -13.47 7.94 11.79
N SER A 64 -13.28 9.27 11.92
CA SER A 64 -13.84 10.25 10.99
C SER A 64 -13.07 10.31 9.67
N GLU A 65 -11.74 10.15 9.71
CA GLU A 65 -10.87 10.34 8.54
C GLU A 65 -10.51 9.04 7.84
N ARG A 66 -11.47 8.51 7.08
CA ARG A 66 -11.32 7.25 6.30
C ARG A 66 -10.26 7.35 5.20
N SER A 67 -9.92 8.56 4.77
CA SER A 67 -8.97 8.84 3.68
C SER A 67 -7.50 8.59 4.06
N LEU A 68 -7.18 8.50 5.36
CA LEU A 68 -5.79 8.40 5.83
C LEU A 68 -5.08 7.15 5.31
N LEU A 69 -5.78 6.01 5.24
CA LEU A 69 -5.23 4.78 4.67
C LEU A 69 -4.87 4.95 3.18
N GLY A 70 -5.72 5.66 2.43
CA GLY A 70 -5.46 5.94 1.02
C GLY A 70 -4.21 6.80 0.84
N VAL A 71 -4.07 7.87 1.61
CA VAL A 71 -2.89 8.75 1.55
C VAL A 71 -1.61 7.99 1.91
N LEU A 72 -1.65 7.16 2.95
CA LEU A 72 -0.50 6.33 3.34
C LEU A 72 -0.17 5.27 2.28
N ALA A 73 -1.18 4.64 1.68
CA ALA A 73 -1.00 3.69 0.57
C ALA A 73 -0.25 4.33 -0.60
N HIS A 74 -0.56 5.59 -0.92
CA HIS A 74 0.10 6.33 -1.99
C HIS A 74 1.51 6.86 -1.66
N ASN A 75 2.01 6.67 -0.44
CA ASN A 75 3.29 7.23 0.00
C ASN A 75 4.31 6.15 0.42
N PRO A 76 4.89 5.38 -0.53
CA PRO A 76 5.90 4.37 -0.23
C PRO A 76 7.18 4.96 0.39
N GLY A 77 7.50 6.22 0.07
CA GLY A 77 8.68 6.92 0.59
C GLY A 77 8.67 7.06 2.11
N ALA A 78 7.49 7.17 2.72
CA ALA A 78 7.31 7.21 4.17
C ALA A 78 7.80 5.94 4.88
N PHE A 79 7.85 4.81 4.18
CA PHE A 79 8.19 3.50 4.75
C PHE A 79 9.55 2.95 4.28
N ARG A 80 10.21 3.62 3.33
CA ARG A 80 11.36 3.10 2.57
C ARG A 80 12.63 2.81 3.37
N LYS A 81 12.87 3.49 4.50
CA LYS A 81 14.17 3.39 5.23
C LYS A 81 14.36 2.11 6.05
N GLN A 82 13.39 1.21 6.08
CA GLN A 82 13.31 0.21 7.15
C GLN A 82 12.95 -1.21 6.70
N TYR A 83 12.65 -1.39 5.41
CA TYR A 83 12.26 -2.69 4.87
C TYR A 83 13.40 -3.29 4.07
N ASN A 84 14.43 -3.80 4.77
CA ASN A 84 15.39 -4.69 4.15
C ASN A 84 14.68 -6.01 3.87
N LEU A 85 14.36 -6.25 2.60
CA LEU A 85 13.66 -7.44 2.05
C LEU A 85 14.30 -8.80 2.41
N ILE A 86 15.44 -8.81 3.12
CA ILE A 86 16.30 -9.97 3.34
C ILE A 86 15.97 -10.67 4.68
N GLU A 87 15.32 -10.00 5.64
CA GLU A 87 14.87 -10.66 6.88
C GLU A 87 13.49 -11.31 6.70
N LYS A 88 13.55 -12.41 5.94
CA LYS A 88 12.67 -13.59 5.90
C LYS A 88 11.34 -13.48 6.63
N PHE A 89 10.27 -13.55 5.83
CA PHE A 89 8.90 -13.87 6.20
C PHE A 89 8.75 -15.28 6.76
N VAL A 90 9.22 -15.50 7.98
CA VAL A 90 8.85 -16.67 8.82
C VAL A 90 7.42 -16.48 9.41
N PHE A 91 6.79 -15.32 9.16
CA PHE A 91 5.65 -14.76 9.90
C PHE A 91 4.29 -15.46 9.74
N LEU A 92 4.03 -16.18 8.64
CA LEU A 92 2.74 -16.86 8.48
C LEU A 92 2.69 -18.23 9.18
N ARG A 93 3.81 -18.70 9.75
CA ARG A 93 3.93 -20.05 10.32
C ARG A 93 3.96 -20.10 11.85
N ASP A 94 4.52 -19.08 12.52
CA ASP A 94 4.57 -19.01 13.98
C ASP A 94 4.12 -17.64 14.47
N GLY A 95 3.08 -17.62 15.30
CA GLY A 95 2.53 -16.43 15.93
C GLY A 95 3.49 -15.80 16.94
N TYR A 96 4.47 -15.04 16.45
CA TYR A 96 5.35 -14.22 17.28
C TYR A 96 5.06 -12.72 17.15
N ASP A 97 5.06 -12.09 18.31
CA ASP A 97 4.93 -10.68 18.61
C ASP A 97 6.14 -9.88 18.09
N GLY A 98 5.91 -8.65 17.62
CA GLY A 98 6.97 -7.66 17.43
C GLY A 98 7.65 -7.58 16.05
N LEU A 99 7.00 -6.93 15.07
CA LEU A 99 7.76 -6.03 14.19
C LEU A 99 7.93 -4.71 14.97
N VAL A 100 8.74 -4.68 16.02
CA VAL A 100 9.06 -3.42 16.68
C VAL A 100 10.07 -2.68 15.79
N ASN A 101 9.54 -1.94 14.83
CA ASN A 101 10.32 -0.95 14.09
C ASN A 101 10.17 0.38 14.83
N GLU A 102 10.77 0.44 16.01
CA GLU A 102 10.85 1.67 16.81
C GLU A 102 11.56 2.74 15.97
N GLY A 103 10.80 3.77 15.56
CA GLY A 103 11.36 4.98 14.96
C GLY A 103 10.72 5.48 13.66
N ASN A 104 9.79 4.74 13.02
CA ASN A 104 9.05 5.30 11.88
C ASN A 104 7.63 5.72 12.28
N GLN A 105 7.49 7.03 12.41
CA GLN A 105 6.23 7.69 12.76
C GLN A 105 5.11 7.38 11.77
N ALA A 106 5.42 7.17 10.48
CA ALA A 106 4.41 6.77 9.50
C ALA A 106 3.91 5.34 9.74
N MET A 107 4.79 4.42 10.15
CA MET A 107 4.42 3.04 10.48
C MET A 107 3.65 2.98 11.80
N GLU A 108 4.07 3.74 12.82
CA GLU A 108 3.30 3.87 14.06
C GLU A 108 1.90 4.45 13.79
N LEU A 109 1.81 5.50 12.97
CA LEU A 109 0.53 6.09 12.57
C LEU A 109 -0.34 5.07 11.83
N LEU A 110 0.22 4.33 10.86
CA LEU A 110 -0.49 3.27 10.16
C LEU A 110 -1.05 2.22 11.12
N ARG A 111 -0.25 1.77 12.10
CA ARG A 111 -0.68 0.77 13.09
C ARG A 111 -1.80 1.27 13.99
N ILE A 112 -1.74 2.53 14.41
CA ILE A 112 -2.84 3.12 15.19
C ILE A 112 -4.12 3.14 14.36
N ILE A 113 -4.05 3.67 13.12
CA ILE A 113 -5.21 3.74 12.23
C ILE A 113 -5.77 2.34 11.97
N TRP A 114 -4.90 1.40 11.60
CA TRP A 114 -5.30 0.04 11.28
C TRP A 114 -5.85 -0.72 12.49
N GLY A 115 -5.23 -0.56 13.66
CA GLY A 115 -5.71 -1.16 14.91
C GLY A 115 -7.08 -0.65 15.36
N HIS A 116 -7.47 0.57 14.98
CA HIS A 116 -8.84 1.05 15.16
C HIS A 116 -9.81 0.43 14.14
N ILE A 117 -9.42 0.35 12.87
CA ILE A 117 -10.25 -0.23 11.80
C ILE A 117 -10.54 -1.71 12.06
N LEU A 118 -9.56 -2.48 12.56
CA LEU A 118 -9.73 -3.90 12.89
C LEU A 118 -10.76 -4.17 14.00
N LYS A 119 -11.18 -3.15 14.76
CA LYS A 119 -12.26 -3.28 15.77
C LYS A 119 -13.66 -3.19 15.15
N LEU A 120 -13.76 -2.80 13.88
CA LEU A 120 -15.02 -2.68 13.17
C LEU A 120 -15.52 -4.05 12.68
N PRO A 121 -16.83 -4.21 12.43
CA PRO A 121 -17.34 -5.43 11.80
C PRO A 121 -16.76 -5.61 10.39
N LYS A 122 -16.59 -6.87 9.97
CA LYS A 122 -15.98 -7.26 8.69
C LYS A 122 -16.51 -6.46 7.50
N THR A 123 -17.83 -6.28 7.42
CA THR A 123 -18.48 -5.52 6.34
C THR A 123 -17.98 -4.08 6.24
N LYS A 124 -17.81 -3.40 7.38
CA LYS A 124 -17.28 -2.03 7.42
C LYS A 124 -15.80 -1.98 7.05
N ILE A 125 -15.01 -2.97 7.47
CA ILE A 125 -13.59 -3.07 7.08
C ILE A 125 -13.49 -3.21 5.57
N ASP A 126 -14.25 -4.15 5.00
CA ASP A 126 -14.28 -4.38 3.55
C ASP A 126 -14.74 -3.14 2.79
N ASP A 127 -15.74 -2.40 3.29
CA ASP A 127 -16.19 -1.14 2.69
C ASP A 127 -15.12 -0.03 2.75
N ILE A 128 -14.37 0.08 3.85
CA ILE A 128 -13.26 1.04 3.99
C ILE A 128 -12.14 0.68 3.01
N LEU A 129 -11.74 -0.59 2.94
CA LEU A 129 -10.69 -1.05 2.03
C LEU A 129 -11.10 -0.94 0.57
N ARG A 130 -12.38 -1.13 0.27
CA ARG A 130 -12.95 -1.01 -1.07
C ARG A 130 -12.99 0.44 -1.52
N GLY A 131 -13.24 1.37 -0.61
CA GLY A 131 -13.38 2.80 -0.91
C GLY A 131 -14.75 3.15 -1.51
N PRO A 132 -15.01 4.44 -1.75
CA PRO A 132 -16.26 4.87 -2.37
C PRO A 132 -16.36 4.35 -3.82
N PRO A 133 -17.58 4.06 -4.32
CA PRO A 133 -17.79 3.71 -5.72
C PRO A 133 -17.43 4.88 -6.64
N ASP A 134 -16.89 4.57 -7.83
CA ASP A 134 -16.56 5.59 -8.83
C ASP A 134 -17.84 6.18 -9.42
N GLN A 135 -18.04 7.49 -9.26
CA GLN A 135 -19.25 8.18 -9.72
C GLN A 135 -19.37 8.21 -11.25
N ILE A 136 -18.28 8.00 -11.99
CA ILE A 136 -18.22 8.09 -13.45
C ILE A 136 -18.34 6.70 -14.10
N MET A 137 -17.74 5.68 -13.51
CA MET A 137 -17.64 4.33 -14.09
C MET A 137 -18.55 3.27 -13.43
N GLY A 138 -19.55 3.68 -12.63
CA GLY A 138 -20.55 2.77 -12.05
C GLY A 138 -19.99 1.87 -10.95
N ASP A 139 -20.27 0.56 -11.00
CA ASP A 139 -19.85 -0.48 -10.01
C ASP A 139 -18.31 -0.73 -9.97
N LYS A 140 -17.51 0.16 -10.58
CA LYS A 140 -16.06 0.09 -10.66
C LYS A 140 -15.44 0.73 -9.42
N TYR A 141 -14.57 0.02 -8.70
CA TYR A 141 -13.94 0.50 -7.48
C TYR A 141 -12.50 0.93 -7.75
N SER A 142 -12.36 2.16 -8.24
CA SER A 142 -11.08 2.77 -8.61
C SER A 142 -10.08 2.92 -7.44
N SER A 143 -10.53 2.92 -6.18
CA SER A 143 -9.70 3.21 -5.01
C SER A 143 -9.68 2.10 -3.96
N ARG A 144 -9.34 0.88 -4.36
CA ARG A 144 -9.05 -0.17 -3.37
C ARG A 144 -7.69 0.13 -2.75
N VAL A 145 -7.66 0.48 -1.46
CA VAL A 145 -6.46 0.93 -0.73
C VAL A 145 -5.26 0.02 -0.95
N LEU A 146 -5.49 -1.29 -0.97
CA LEU A 146 -4.45 -2.30 -1.20
C LEU A 146 -3.87 -2.25 -2.63
N PHE A 147 -4.71 -1.97 -3.62
CA PHE A 147 -4.30 -1.86 -5.03
C PHE A 147 -3.61 -0.54 -5.32
N ALA A 148 -4.07 0.55 -4.70
CA ALA A 148 -3.35 1.83 -4.72
C ALA A 148 -1.93 1.66 -4.16
N ALA A 149 -1.79 0.99 -3.01
CA ALA A 149 -0.48 0.65 -2.45
C ALA A 149 0.36 -0.20 -3.43
N ALA A 150 -0.27 -1.17 -4.11
CA ALA A 150 0.42 -2.04 -5.06
C ALA A 150 0.90 -1.29 -6.30
N GLN A 151 0.10 -0.38 -6.86
CA GLN A 151 0.47 0.48 -7.99
C GLN A 151 1.63 1.43 -7.63
N MET A 152 1.69 1.84 -6.37
CA MET A 152 2.75 2.70 -5.85
C MET A 152 3.98 1.93 -5.35
N GLY A 153 3.99 0.60 -5.40
CA GLY A 153 5.10 -0.22 -4.91
C GLY A 153 5.29 -0.18 -3.40
N ASN A 154 4.25 0.17 -2.64
CA ASN A 154 4.29 0.35 -1.20
C ASN A 154 4.22 -1.00 -0.46
N THR A 155 5.32 -1.74 -0.54
CA THR A 155 5.44 -3.11 0.02
C THR A 155 5.19 -3.12 1.53
N ALA A 156 5.80 -2.20 2.27
CA ALA A 156 5.71 -2.18 3.74
C ALA A 156 4.26 -1.98 4.23
N PHE A 157 3.51 -1.10 3.55
CA PHE A 157 2.09 -0.89 3.84
C PHE A 157 1.26 -2.15 3.58
N ILE A 158 1.43 -2.78 2.41
CA ILE A 158 0.71 -4.02 2.04
C ILE A 158 0.95 -5.12 3.07
N VAL A 159 2.20 -5.29 3.48
CA VAL A 159 2.60 -6.31 4.45
C VAL A 159 1.92 -6.09 5.80
N GLU A 160 1.89 -4.85 6.31
CA GLU A 160 1.25 -4.54 7.59
C GLU A 160 -0.26 -4.81 7.54
N LEU A 161 -0.93 -4.50 6.42
CA LEU A 161 -2.36 -4.79 6.24
C LEU A 161 -2.64 -6.30 6.18
N ILE A 162 -1.95 -7.02 5.29
CA ILE A 162 -2.17 -8.45 5.05
C ILE A 162 -1.81 -9.27 6.30
N ARG A 163 -0.83 -8.86 7.11
CA ARG A 163 -0.48 -9.55 8.35
C ARG A 163 -1.67 -9.67 9.32
N GLN A 164 -2.47 -8.62 9.43
CA GLN A 164 -3.61 -8.59 10.36
C GLN A 164 -4.93 -9.00 9.70
N TYR A 165 -5.01 -8.93 8.36
CA TYR A 165 -6.22 -9.25 7.60
C TYR A 165 -5.87 -10.01 6.30
N PRO A 166 -5.42 -11.29 6.42
CA PRO A 166 -4.76 -12.02 5.34
C PRO A 166 -5.62 -12.32 4.11
N GLU A 167 -6.94 -12.48 4.28
CA GLU A 167 -7.84 -12.85 3.17
C GLU A 167 -7.86 -11.81 2.04
N GLN A 168 -7.48 -10.56 2.32
CA GLN A 168 -7.47 -9.49 1.33
C GLN A 168 -6.42 -9.71 0.24
N VAL A 169 -5.47 -10.60 0.44
CA VAL A 169 -4.49 -10.96 -0.59
C VAL A 169 -5.14 -11.62 -1.82
N LEU A 170 -6.32 -12.22 -1.64
CA LEU A 170 -7.13 -12.84 -2.70
C LEU A 170 -8.07 -11.84 -3.40
N ALA A 171 -8.10 -10.58 -2.95
CA ALA A 171 -8.96 -9.58 -3.55
C ALA A 171 -8.57 -9.33 -5.01
N LEU A 172 -9.56 -9.07 -5.87
CA LEU A 172 -9.39 -8.77 -7.29
C LEU A 172 -9.93 -7.37 -7.61
N ASN A 173 -9.17 -6.55 -8.33
CA ASN A 173 -9.67 -5.28 -8.84
C ASN A 173 -10.71 -5.50 -9.95
N ASP A 174 -11.21 -4.41 -10.49
CA ASP A 174 -12.25 -4.45 -11.52
C ASP A 174 -11.81 -5.10 -12.83
N ASN A 175 -10.50 -5.12 -13.10
CA ASN A 175 -9.91 -5.82 -14.24
C ASN A 175 -9.62 -7.30 -13.91
N LYS A 176 -10.20 -7.83 -12.82
CA LYS A 176 -9.96 -9.18 -12.27
C LYS A 176 -8.50 -9.47 -11.89
N GLN A 177 -7.69 -8.44 -11.73
CA GLN A 177 -6.28 -8.58 -11.35
C GLN A 177 -6.13 -8.62 -9.84
N SER A 178 -5.25 -9.49 -9.35
CA SER A 178 -4.76 -9.43 -7.97
C SER A 178 -3.64 -8.39 -7.81
N ILE A 179 -3.26 -8.09 -6.57
CA ILE A 179 -2.11 -7.21 -6.30
C ILE A 179 -0.79 -7.75 -6.88
N PHE A 180 -0.70 -9.06 -7.14
CA PHE A 180 0.46 -9.70 -7.75
C PHE A 180 0.55 -9.47 -9.26
N HIS A 181 -0.59 -9.40 -9.95
CA HIS A 181 -0.63 -8.97 -11.35
C HIS A 181 -0.05 -7.56 -11.47
N ILE A 182 -0.48 -6.65 -10.59
CA ILE A 182 0.08 -5.29 -10.52
C ILE A 182 1.57 -5.33 -10.20
N ALA A 183 1.98 -6.07 -9.17
CA ALA A 183 3.40 -6.18 -8.80
C ALA A 183 4.28 -6.68 -9.97
N ILE A 184 3.75 -7.59 -10.80
CA ILE A 184 4.44 -8.11 -11.98
C ILE A 184 4.58 -7.07 -13.07
N THR A 185 3.47 -6.43 -13.44
CA THR A 185 3.43 -5.38 -14.46
C THR A 185 4.41 -4.24 -14.14
N TYR A 186 4.50 -3.85 -12.87
CA TYR A 186 5.37 -2.76 -12.40
C TYR A 186 6.73 -3.21 -11.86
N ARG A 187 7.04 -4.52 -11.88
CA ARG A 187 8.28 -5.12 -11.33
C ARG A 187 8.55 -4.80 -9.85
N TYR A 188 7.50 -4.65 -9.04
CA TYR A 188 7.64 -4.47 -7.59
C TYR A 188 7.96 -5.78 -6.90
N ARG A 189 9.25 -6.15 -6.95
CA ARG A 189 9.78 -7.42 -6.41
C ARG A 189 9.37 -7.70 -4.97
N GLY A 190 9.33 -6.68 -4.11
CA GLY A 190 8.96 -6.85 -2.70
C GLY A 190 7.49 -7.24 -2.48
N ILE A 191 6.59 -6.82 -3.37
CA ILE A 191 5.18 -7.24 -3.32
C ILE A 191 5.06 -8.63 -3.94
N TYR A 192 5.72 -8.85 -5.08
CA TYR A 192 5.73 -10.15 -5.76
C TYR A 192 6.27 -11.26 -4.84
N SER A 193 7.32 -11.00 -4.05
CA SER A 193 7.89 -12.01 -3.16
C SER A 193 6.90 -12.53 -2.13
N LEU A 194 5.89 -11.74 -1.75
CA LEU A 194 4.83 -12.18 -0.82
C LEU A 194 4.04 -13.36 -1.37
N LEU A 195 4.04 -13.57 -2.70
CA LEU A 195 3.36 -14.70 -3.34
C LEU A 195 3.95 -16.05 -2.89
N HIS A 196 5.24 -16.08 -2.54
CA HIS A 196 5.88 -17.27 -1.97
C HIS A 196 5.50 -17.50 -0.51
N ASP A 197 5.09 -16.45 0.20
CA ASP A 197 4.89 -16.48 1.64
C ASP A 197 3.44 -16.80 2.02
N ILE A 198 2.45 -16.45 1.19
CA ILE A 198 1.01 -16.61 1.47
C ILE A 198 0.50 -18.06 1.52
N GLY A 199 1.39 -19.05 1.41
CA GLY A 199 1.06 -20.48 1.55
C GLY A 199 0.11 -20.98 0.46
N SER A 200 -0.91 -21.76 0.84
CA SER A 200 -1.86 -22.38 -0.09
C SER A 200 -2.73 -21.38 -0.86
N MET A 201 -2.90 -20.14 -0.36
CA MET A 201 -3.63 -19.09 -1.06
C MET A 201 -3.02 -18.76 -2.42
N LYS A 202 -1.71 -19.01 -2.58
CA LYS A 202 -0.99 -18.87 -3.86
C LYS A 202 -1.67 -19.62 -5.00
N GLU A 203 -2.18 -20.82 -4.75
CA GLU A 203 -2.82 -21.68 -5.77
C GLU A 203 -4.04 -20.99 -6.38
N SER A 204 -4.79 -20.22 -5.60
CA SER A 204 -5.94 -19.44 -6.08
C SER A 204 -5.57 -18.20 -6.89
N ILE A 205 -4.28 -17.83 -6.94
CA ILE A 205 -3.80 -16.61 -7.60
C ILE A 205 -3.04 -16.95 -8.88
N VAL A 206 -2.27 -18.04 -8.86
CA VAL A 206 -1.35 -18.44 -9.93
C VAL A 206 -2.06 -18.67 -11.27
N ASP A 207 -3.26 -19.25 -11.24
CA ASP A 207 -4.05 -19.54 -12.44
C ASP A 207 -5.07 -18.44 -12.79
N LEU A 208 -5.01 -17.29 -12.11
CA LEU A 208 -5.90 -16.17 -12.43
C LEU A 208 -5.51 -15.54 -13.77
N GLU A 209 -6.54 -15.20 -14.53
CA GLU A 209 -6.45 -14.38 -15.71
C GLU A 209 -7.17 -13.05 -15.45
N ASP A 210 -6.60 -11.98 -15.98
CA ASP A 210 -7.28 -10.69 -15.98
C ASP A 210 -8.47 -10.66 -16.96
N GLU A 211 -9.18 -9.53 -17.03
CA GLU A 211 -10.33 -9.36 -17.92
C GLU A 211 -10.02 -9.61 -19.40
N ASN A 212 -8.74 -9.52 -19.81
CA ASN A 212 -8.29 -9.76 -21.17
C ASN A 212 -7.75 -11.18 -21.39
N GLY A 213 -7.82 -12.08 -20.40
CA GLY A 213 -7.25 -13.42 -20.49
C GLY A 213 -5.74 -13.46 -20.26
N ASN A 214 -5.13 -12.38 -19.74
CA ASN A 214 -3.70 -12.38 -19.45
C ASN A 214 -3.45 -13.01 -18.08
N ASN A 215 -2.71 -14.11 -18.07
CA ASN A 215 -2.09 -14.62 -16.84
C ASN A 215 -0.83 -13.82 -16.46
N MET A 216 -0.23 -14.16 -15.31
CA MET A 216 0.99 -13.51 -14.81
C MET A 216 2.15 -13.47 -15.81
N LEU A 217 2.35 -14.48 -16.66
CA LEU A 217 3.42 -14.50 -17.66
C LEU A 217 3.18 -13.48 -18.78
N HIS A 218 1.95 -13.37 -19.26
CA HIS A 218 1.61 -12.37 -20.27
C HIS A 218 1.94 -10.96 -19.75
N LEU A 219 1.64 -10.69 -18.48
CA LEU A 219 1.92 -9.39 -17.85
C LEU A 219 3.42 -9.06 -17.70
N VAL A 220 4.31 -10.06 -17.66
CA VAL A 220 5.76 -9.81 -17.69
C VAL A 220 6.17 -9.14 -19.00
N GLY A 221 5.60 -9.62 -20.12
CA GLY A 221 5.87 -9.11 -21.46
C GLY A 221 5.17 -7.78 -21.75
N ILE A 222 4.03 -7.53 -21.10
CA ILE A 222 3.28 -6.26 -21.18
C ILE A 222 3.97 -5.24 -20.26
N LEU A 223 5.12 -4.77 -20.72
CA LEU A 223 5.85 -3.66 -20.14
C LEU A 223 4.98 -2.39 -20.18
N SER A 224 4.37 -2.03 -19.05
CA SER A 224 3.70 -0.74 -18.92
C SER A 224 4.74 0.38 -19.08
N GLU A 225 4.44 1.39 -19.90
CA GLU A 225 5.29 2.55 -20.15
C GLU A 225 5.68 3.29 -18.85
N THR A 226 4.89 3.16 -17.78
CA THR A 226 5.19 3.66 -16.44
C THR A 226 6.29 2.89 -15.72
N GLY A 227 6.42 1.57 -15.94
CA GLY A 227 7.53 0.76 -15.43
C GLY A 227 8.88 1.18 -16.05
N ARG A 228 8.85 1.66 -17.30
CA ARG A 228 10.05 2.23 -17.95
C ARG A 228 10.50 3.53 -17.27
N SER A 229 9.57 4.39 -16.84
CA SER A 229 9.89 5.69 -16.24
C SER A 229 10.76 5.59 -14.97
N TYR A 230 10.59 4.55 -14.15
CA TYR A 230 11.40 4.33 -12.95
C TYR A 230 12.80 3.75 -13.23
N LEU A 231 12.94 2.96 -14.29
CA LEU A 231 14.21 2.34 -14.72
C LEU A 231 15.09 3.32 -15.52
N LEU A 232 14.51 4.34 -16.15
CA LEU A 232 15.22 5.32 -16.98
C LEU A 232 16.05 6.36 -16.21
N LYS A 233 16.05 6.35 -14.86
CA LYS A 233 16.83 7.32 -14.07
C LYS A 233 18.33 7.04 -14.03
N ASP A 234 18.74 5.82 -14.33
CA ASP A 234 20.15 5.43 -14.52
C ASP A 234 20.20 4.58 -15.78
N ILE A 235 20.57 5.12 -16.95
CA ILE A 235 20.46 4.40 -18.23
C ILE A 235 21.34 3.13 -18.22
N PRO A 236 20.78 1.93 -18.05
CA PRO A 236 21.50 0.70 -18.25
C PRO A 236 21.57 0.49 -19.77
N GLY A 237 22.70 0.03 -20.31
CA GLY A 237 22.78 -0.25 -21.74
C GLY A 237 21.69 -1.23 -22.21
N PRO A 238 21.27 -1.22 -23.49
CA PRO A 238 20.17 -2.06 -24.00
C PRO A 238 20.29 -3.56 -23.64
N THR A 239 21.52 -4.08 -23.56
CA THR A 239 21.81 -5.45 -23.14
C THR A 239 21.51 -5.70 -21.65
N SER A 240 21.77 -4.72 -20.78
CA SER A 240 21.49 -4.83 -19.34
C SER A 240 20.00 -4.87 -19.07
N GLN A 241 19.22 -4.02 -19.76
CA GLN A 241 17.76 -4.03 -19.67
C GLN A 241 17.18 -5.38 -20.11
N LEU A 242 17.67 -5.92 -21.23
CA LEU A 242 17.24 -7.22 -21.73
C LEU A 242 17.57 -8.36 -20.74
N LEU A 243 18.75 -8.33 -20.11
CA LEU A 243 19.13 -9.32 -19.11
C LEU A 243 18.28 -9.22 -17.84
N GLU A 244 17.96 -8.02 -17.38
CA GLU A 244 17.04 -7.82 -16.25
C GLU A 244 15.62 -8.30 -16.56
N ASP A 245 15.14 -8.04 -17.78
CA ASP A 245 13.84 -8.50 -18.25
C ASP A 245 13.79 -10.03 -18.35
N LEU A 246 14.84 -10.66 -18.86
CA LEU A 246 14.96 -12.12 -18.90
C LEU A 246 15.00 -12.71 -17.49
N ALA A 247 15.77 -12.12 -16.57
CA ALA A 247 15.83 -12.56 -15.19
C ALA A 247 14.47 -12.39 -14.49
N TRP A 248 13.73 -11.31 -14.77
CA TRP A 248 12.39 -11.11 -14.23
C TRP A 248 11.41 -12.16 -14.75
N PHE A 249 11.43 -12.42 -16.06
CA PHE A 249 10.63 -13.47 -16.68
C PHE A 249 10.89 -14.84 -16.07
N GLN A 250 12.16 -15.23 -15.93
CA GLN A 250 12.54 -16.49 -15.32
C GLN A 250 12.01 -16.61 -13.88
N ASN A 251 12.11 -15.55 -13.09
CA ASN A 251 11.57 -15.55 -11.72
C ASN A 251 10.06 -15.80 -11.71
N VAL A 252 9.28 -15.05 -12.48
CA VAL A 252 7.82 -15.22 -12.55
C VAL A 252 7.45 -16.61 -13.06
N TRP A 253 8.17 -17.11 -14.06
CA TRP A 253 7.94 -18.43 -14.64
C TRP A 253 8.05 -19.57 -13.62
N THR A 254 9.01 -19.52 -12.69
CA THR A 254 9.20 -20.59 -11.69
C THR A 254 8.01 -20.82 -10.76
N ILE A 255 7.08 -19.87 -10.69
CA ILE A 255 5.91 -19.95 -9.80
C ILE A 255 4.73 -20.69 -10.41
N LEU A 256 4.64 -20.75 -11.75
CA LEU A 256 3.48 -21.27 -12.45
C LEU A 256 3.46 -22.81 -12.56
N PRO A 257 2.29 -23.44 -12.75
CA PRO A 257 2.16 -24.89 -12.89
C PRO A 257 2.82 -25.36 -14.19
N GLU A 258 3.34 -26.59 -14.21
CA GLU A 258 4.07 -27.14 -15.38
C GLU A 258 3.23 -27.14 -16.68
N GLU A 259 1.89 -27.16 -16.59
CA GLU A 259 0.99 -27.16 -17.74
C GLU A 259 1.00 -25.85 -18.54
N GLN A 260 1.44 -24.74 -17.94
CA GLN A 260 1.65 -23.45 -18.61
C GLN A 260 3.11 -23.26 -19.09
N SER A 261 3.95 -24.29 -18.98
CA SER A 261 5.33 -24.27 -19.47
C SER A 261 5.42 -24.57 -20.97
N TRP A 262 6.33 -23.90 -21.69
CA TRP A 262 6.65 -24.20 -23.09
C TRP A 262 6.91 -25.70 -23.25
N PRO A 263 6.47 -26.37 -24.34
CA PRO A 263 6.78 -27.78 -24.56
C PRO A 263 8.28 -27.97 -24.44
N LYS A 264 8.71 -28.74 -23.44
CA LYS A 264 10.12 -29.12 -23.25
C LYS A 264 10.57 -29.67 -24.60
N SER A 265 11.46 -28.94 -25.27
CA SER A 265 12.05 -29.37 -26.54
C SER A 265 12.77 -30.68 -26.26
N THR A 266 12.13 -31.78 -26.66
CA THR A 266 12.68 -33.13 -26.76
C THR A 266 13.84 -33.18 -27.73
#